data_AF-A0A6I2RGB6-F1
#
_entry.id   AF-A0A6I2RGB6-F1
#
_cell.length_a   1.000
_cell.length_b   1.000
_cell.length_c   1.000
_cell.angle_alpha   90.00
_cell.angle_beta   90.00
_cell.angle_gamma   90.00
#
_symmetry.space_group_name_H-M   'P 1'
#
loop_
_entity.id
_entity.type
_entity.pdbx_description
1 polymer ?
#
loop_
_entity_poly.entity_id
_entity_poly.type
_entity_poly.pdbx_seq_one_letter_code
_entity_poly.pdbx_strand_id
1 'polypeptide(L)'
;MLTPQEVSEHAFAKASFGGYNMAMVDEFLDVLTADYTTLYKENATLKAKMKVLVDKVEEYRSTEEAMRKALLTAQKMADELVAQAEAKKAELLKNAETEAKARIAELQQDIRSEQMRLTAAQNATAAYVGKLKELYQHEMDYLNGLSKLSAPAEPVVDQVASAAQDISQSVEKLVAGEAPEEDAEDTVDLGGGAKEKDGGLYAELLELSRSHSPEEAEEPTEPTRRIDFDHLQFGKDYEIK
;
A
#
# COMPACT_ATOMS: atom_id res chain seq x y z
N MET A 1 -69.24 29.72 -55.13
CA MET A 1 -69.21 29.05 -56.43
C MET A 1 -70.31 28.01 -56.42
N LEU A 2 -70.95 27.77 -57.56
CA LEU A 2 -71.96 26.71 -57.65
C LEU A 2 -71.27 25.35 -57.44
N THR A 3 -71.98 24.40 -56.85
CA THR A 3 -71.57 22.99 -56.80
C THR A 3 -71.97 22.27 -58.08
N PRO A 4 -71.34 21.13 -58.44
CA PRO A 4 -71.77 20.36 -59.61
C PRO A 4 -73.25 19.98 -59.56
N GLN A 5 -73.80 19.74 -58.36
CA GLN A 5 -75.22 19.44 -58.17
C GLN A 5 -76.11 20.66 -58.43
N GLU A 6 -75.69 21.85 -57.96
CA GLU A 6 -76.41 23.09 -58.26
C GLU A 6 -76.40 23.44 -59.75
N VAL A 7 -75.38 23.02 -60.51
CA VAL A 7 -75.31 23.20 -61.96
C VAL A 7 -76.24 22.21 -62.68
N SER A 8 -76.33 20.96 -62.23
CA SER A 8 -77.22 19.97 -62.87
C SER A 8 -78.71 20.22 -62.60
N GLU A 9 -79.04 20.78 -61.44
CA GLU A 9 -80.43 21.06 -61.05
C GLU A 9 -80.93 22.43 -61.56
N HIS A 10 -80.07 23.21 -62.22
CA HIS A 10 -80.41 24.57 -62.64
C HIS A 10 -81.31 24.59 -63.88
N ALA A 11 -82.58 24.93 -63.70
CA ALA A 11 -83.53 25.12 -64.79
C ALA A 11 -83.56 26.57 -65.31
N PHE A 12 -83.47 26.75 -66.63
CA PHE A 12 -83.65 28.06 -67.27
C PHE A 12 -85.11 28.33 -67.63
N ALA A 13 -85.54 29.59 -67.53
CA ALA A 13 -86.88 30.00 -67.98
C ALA A 13 -87.03 29.82 -69.50
N LYS A 14 -88.20 29.34 -69.95
CA LYS A 14 -88.48 29.10 -71.38
C LYS A 14 -88.50 30.43 -72.15
N ALA A 15 -87.68 30.53 -73.20
CA ALA A 15 -87.59 31.74 -74.01
C ALA A 15 -88.83 31.94 -74.92
N SER A 16 -89.39 33.15 -74.93
CA SER A 16 -90.62 33.46 -75.68
C SER A 16 -90.42 33.67 -77.19
N PHE A 17 -89.22 34.07 -77.65
CA PHE A 17 -88.87 34.17 -79.08
C PHE A 17 -87.34 34.17 -79.25
N GLY A 18 -86.80 33.36 -80.17
CA GLY A 18 -85.37 33.39 -80.56
C GLY A 18 -84.35 32.88 -79.52
N GLY A 19 -84.75 32.08 -78.53
CA GLY A 19 -83.85 31.56 -77.50
C GLY A 19 -82.96 30.37 -77.94
N TYR A 20 -81.99 30.02 -77.09
CA TYR A 20 -81.14 28.84 -77.27
C TYR A 20 -81.96 27.55 -77.29
N ASN A 21 -81.48 26.55 -78.05
CA ASN A 21 -82.10 25.23 -78.08
C ASN A 21 -81.88 24.52 -76.74
N MET A 22 -82.95 24.25 -76.00
CA MET A 22 -82.87 23.66 -74.66
C MET A 22 -82.17 22.31 -74.65
N ALA A 23 -82.33 21.48 -75.69
CA ALA A 23 -81.66 20.19 -75.77
C ALA A 23 -80.12 20.33 -75.91
N MET A 24 -79.65 21.34 -76.64
CA MET A 24 -78.20 21.60 -76.75
C MET A 24 -77.63 22.23 -75.48
N VAL A 25 -78.43 23.03 -74.77
CA VAL A 25 -78.04 23.59 -73.47
C VAL A 25 -77.91 22.46 -72.44
N ASP A 26 -78.86 21.53 -72.39
CA ASP A 26 -78.82 20.39 -71.48
C ASP A 26 -77.59 19.50 -71.75
N GLU A 27 -77.30 19.17 -73.02
CA GLU A 27 -76.09 18.40 -73.39
C GLU A 27 -74.79 19.11 -72.96
N PHE A 28 -74.74 20.44 -73.09
CA PHE A 28 -73.60 21.23 -72.61
C PHE A 28 -73.49 21.22 -71.08
N LEU A 29 -74.60 21.34 -70.36
CA LEU A 29 -74.63 21.28 -68.90
C LEU A 29 -74.23 19.90 -68.37
N ASP A 30 -74.56 18.82 -69.07
CA ASP A 30 -74.13 17.46 -68.71
C ASP A 30 -72.60 17.32 -68.76
N VAL A 31 -71.98 17.76 -69.87
CA VAL A 31 -70.52 17.77 -70.01
C VAL A 31 -69.88 18.70 -68.97
N LEU A 32 -70.42 19.90 -68.80
CA LEU A 32 -69.94 20.86 -67.80
C LEU A 32 -70.02 20.29 -66.38
N THR A 33 -71.13 19.62 -66.03
CA THR A 33 -71.33 18.99 -64.73
C THR A 33 -70.32 17.86 -64.51
N ALA A 34 -70.03 17.05 -65.53
CA ALA A 34 -69.06 15.97 -65.46
C ALA A 34 -67.62 16.49 -65.23
N ASP A 35 -67.19 17.48 -66.02
CA ASP A 35 -65.87 18.10 -65.89
C ASP A 35 -65.73 18.83 -64.55
N TYR A 36 -66.76 19.56 -64.14
CA TYR A 36 -66.75 20.30 -62.89
C TYR A 36 -66.76 19.37 -61.67
N THR A 37 -67.46 18.23 -61.74
CA THR A 37 -67.37 17.16 -60.73
C THR A 37 -65.96 16.58 -60.65
N THR A 38 -65.33 16.33 -61.79
CA THR A 38 -63.95 15.82 -61.86
C THR A 38 -62.98 16.80 -61.22
N LEU A 39 -63.07 18.09 -61.58
CA LEU A 39 -62.25 19.16 -61.00
C LEU A 39 -62.44 19.26 -59.48
N TYR A 40 -63.66 19.11 -58.98
CA TYR A 40 -63.93 19.13 -57.53
C TYR A 40 -63.29 17.95 -56.81
N LYS A 41 -63.36 16.74 -57.37
CA LYS A 41 -62.73 15.53 -56.81
C LYS A 41 -61.20 15.65 -56.82
N GLU A 42 -60.63 16.17 -57.90
CA GLU A 42 -59.19 16.42 -57.99
C GLU A 42 -58.73 17.49 -57.00
N ASN A 43 -59.50 18.58 -56.84
CA ASN A 43 -59.21 19.63 -55.88
C ASN A 43 -59.24 19.09 -54.44
N ALA A 44 -60.22 18.25 -54.10
CA ALA A 44 -60.28 17.59 -52.81
C ALA A 44 -59.07 16.66 -52.59
N THR A 45 -58.70 15.88 -53.60
CA THR A 45 -57.54 14.99 -53.56
C THR A 45 -56.23 15.76 -53.40
N LEU A 46 -56.06 16.86 -54.13
CA LEU A 46 -54.88 17.73 -54.04
C LEU A 46 -54.78 18.41 -52.67
N LYS A 47 -55.90 18.90 -52.12
CA LYS A 47 -55.94 19.44 -50.75
C LYS A 47 -55.55 18.40 -49.71
N ALA A 48 -56.04 17.16 -49.85
CA ALA A 48 -55.66 16.07 -48.96
C ALA A 48 -54.16 15.74 -49.06
N LYS A 49 -53.59 15.66 -50.28
CA LYS A 49 -52.15 15.47 -50.49
C LYS A 49 -51.34 16.61 -49.89
N MET A 50 -51.75 17.86 -50.12
CA MET A 50 -51.08 19.05 -49.57
C MET A 50 -51.03 18.99 -48.05
N LYS A 51 -52.15 18.63 -47.41
CA LYS A 51 -52.20 18.46 -45.94
C LYS A 51 -51.18 17.42 -45.48
N VAL A 52 -51.15 16.23 -46.09
CA VAL A 52 -50.19 15.17 -45.73
C VAL A 52 -48.74 15.63 -45.91
N LEU A 53 -48.44 16.38 -46.99
CA LEU A 53 -47.10 16.91 -47.22
C LEU A 53 -46.70 17.93 -46.15
N VAL A 54 -47.61 18.84 -45.78
CA VAL A 54 -47.37 19.82 -44.72
C VAL A 54 -47.13 19.11 -43.39
N ASP A 55 -47.97 18.15 -43.03
CA ASP A 55 -47.83 17.38 -41.79
C ASP A 55 -46.46 16.66 -41.72
N LYS A 56 -46.01 16.06 -42.84
CA LYS A 56 -44.69 15.43 -42.92
C LYS A 56 -43.53 16.42 -42.81
N VAL A 57 -43.66 17.60 -43.41
CA VAL A 57 -42.62 18.64 -43.30
C VAL A 57 -42.46 19.10 -41.86
N GLU A 58 -43.57 19.29 -41.14
CA GLU A 58 -43.52 19.66 -39.73
C GLU A 58 -42.94 18.54 -38.85
N GLU A 59 -43.24 17.27 -39.15
CA GLU A 59 -42.60 16.13 -38.50
C GLU A 59 -41.08 16.11 -38.73
N TYR A 60 -40.63 16.33 -39.98
CA TYR A 60 -39.20 16.42 -40.29
C TYR A 60 -38.52 17.59 -39.59
N ARG A 61 -39.17 18.75 -39.52
CA ARG A 61 -38.63 19.90 -38.77
C ARG A 61 -38.50 19.61 -37.29
N SER A 62 -39.51 18.98 -36.68
CA SER A 62 -39.49 18.62 -35.27
C SER A 62 -38.39 17.61 -34.96
N THR A 63 -38.24 16.59 -35.81
CA THR A 63 -37.18 15.57 -35.66
C THR A 63 -35.79 16.16 -35.87
N GLU A 64 -35.61 17.05 -36.85
CA GLU A 64 -34.35 17.78 -37.06
C GLU A 64 -33.97 18.62 -35.84
N GLU A 65 -34.93 19.35 -35.26
CA GLU A 65 -34.68 20.15 -34.05
C GLU A 65 -34.29 19.27 -32.87
N ALA A 66 -34.97 18.13 -32.68
CA ALA A 66 -34.64 17.15 -31.65
C ALA A 66 -33.22 16.57 -31.85
N MET A 67 -32.86 16.20 -33.08
CA MET A 67 -31.51 15.73 -33.42
C MET A 67 -30.47 16.81 -33.17
N ARG A 68 -30.73 18.06 -33.56
CA ARG A 68 -29.82 19.19 -33.32
C ARG A 68 -29.61 19.41 -31.82
N LYS A 69 -30.68 19.38 -31.01
CA LYS A 69 -30.58 19.45 -29.54
C LYS A 69 -29.77 18.28 -28.98
N ALA A 70 -30.02 17.06 -29.44
CA ALA A 70 -29.29 15.88 -28.99
C ALA A 70 -27.79 15.99 -29.30
N LEU A 71 -27.42 16.46 -30.51
CA LEU A 71 -26.03 16.68 -30.90
C LEU A 71 -25.35 17.77 -30.06
N LEU A 72 -26.02 18.88 -29.80
CA LEU A 72 -25.48 19.94 -28.94
C LEU A 72 -25.28 19.46 -27.50
N THR A 73 -26.21 18.67 -26.97
CA THR A 73 -26.07 18.06 -25.64
C THR A 73 -24.92 17.05 -25.62
N ALA A 74 -24.80 16.21 -26.66
CA ALA A 74 -23.70 15.26 -26.78
C ALA A 74 -22.34 15.96 -26.84
N GLN A 75 -22.23 17.05 -27.59
CA GLN A 75 -21.02 17.87 -27.64
C GLN A 75 -20.68 18.45 -26.26
N LYS A 76 -21.65 19.06 -25.58
CA LYS A 76 -21.44 19.60 -24.22
C LYS A 76 -21.00 18.51 -23.24
N MET A 77 -21.62 17.33 -23.29
CA MET A 77 -21.23 16.21 -22.44
C MET A 77 -19.82 15.71 -22.75
N ALA A 78 -19.42 15.68 -24.04
CA ALA A 78 -18.06 15.32 -24.42
C ALA A 78 -17.04 16.34 -23.90
N ASP A 79 -17.31 17.64 -24.08
CA ASP A 79 -16.45 18.72 -23.59
C ASP A 79 -16.35 18.69 -22.06
N GLU A 80 -17.47 18.44 -21.36
CA GLU A 80 -17.50 18.31 -19.91
C GLU A 80 -16.71 17.09 -19.43
N LEU A 81 -16.82 15.94 -20.11
CA LEU A 81 -16.07 14.73 -19.77
C LEU A 81 -14.56 14.96 -19.94
N VAL A 82 -14.15 15.63 -21.01
CA VAL A 82 -12.74 16.00 -21.23
C VAL A 82 -12.27 16.94 -20.13
N ALA A 83 -13.01 18.00 -19.82
CA ALA A 83 -12.66 18.95 -18.77
C ALA A 83 -12.56 18.27 -17.39
N GLN A 84 -13.49 17.37 -17.05
CA GLN A 84 -13.44 16.59 -15.82
C GLN A 84 -12.24 15.64 -15.77
N ALA A 85 -11.89 14.99 -16.89
CA ALA A 85 -10.72 14.12 -16.97
C ALA A 85 -9.41 14.90 -16.82
N GLU A 86 -9.31 16.08 -17.44
CA GLU A 86 -8.16 16.97 -17.30
C GLU A 86 -8.03 17.50 -15.86
N ALA A 87 -9.14 17.91 -15.24
CA ALA A 87 -9.15 18.36 -13.85
C ALA A 87 -8.70 17.24 -12.89
N LYS A 88 -9.25 16.03 -13.04
CA LYS A 88 -8.84 14.85 -12.25
C LYS A 88 -7.37 14.50 -12.46
N LYS A 89 -6.88 14.56 -13.70
CA LYS A 89 -5.46 14.33 -14.00
C LYS A 89 -4.59 15.37 -13.29
N ALA A 90 -4.93 16.64 -13.37
CA ALA A 90 -4.18 17.71 -12.72
C ALA A 90 -4.18 17.56 -11.19
N GLU A 91 -5.32 17.19 -10.61
CA GLU A 91 -5.44 16.91 -9.18
C GLU A 91 -4.59 15.70 -8.76
N LEU A 92 -4.67 14.59 -9.49
CA LEU A 92 -3.86 13.40 -9.22
C LEU A 92 -2.37 13.68 -9.31
N LEU A 93 -1.93 14.43 -10.34
CA LEU A 93 -0.53 14.83 -10.46
C LEU A 93 -0.09 15.70 -9.28
N LYS A 94 -0.90 16.69 -8.90
CA LYS A 94 -0.60 17.57 -7.77
C LYS A 94 -0.53 16.78 -6.45
N ASN A 95 -1.44 15.84 -6.23
CA ASN A 95 -1.47 15.01 -5.04
C ASN A 95 -0.25 14.10 -5.00
N ALA A 96 0.07 13.41 -6.10
CA ALA A 96 1.24 12.56 -6.22
C ALA A 96 2.54 13.36 -6.01
N GLU A 97 2.66 14.57 -6.57
CA GLU A 97 3.82 15.45 -6.33
C GLU A 97 3.93 15.88 -4.87
N THR A 98 2.81 16.18 -4.23
CA THR A 98 2.78 16.60 -2.82
C THR A 98 3.15 15.44 -1.90
N GLU A 99 2.60 14.25 -2.14
CA GLU A 99 2.91 13.03 -1.42
C GLU A 99 4.37 12.62 -1.61
N ALA A 100 4.89 12.66 -2.84
CA ALA A 100 6.30 12.39 -3.12
C ALA A 100 7.22 13.37 -2.38
N LYS A 101 6.90 14.67 -2.38
CA LYS A 101 7.66 15.68 -1.63
C LYS A 101 7.61 15.43 -0.12
N ALA A 102 6.44 15.09 0.42
CA ALA A 102 6.29 14.76 1.84
C ALA A 102 7.13 13.53 2.20
N ARG A 103 7.06 12.47 1.37
CA ARG A 103 7.84 11.24 1.58
C ARG A 103 9.34 11.47 1.49
N ILE A 104 9.80 12.32 0.57
CA ILE A 104 11.22 12.70 0.49
C ILE A 104 11.64 13.44 1.75
N ALA A 105 10.82 14.36 2.27
CA ALA A 105 11.13 15.09 3.50
C ALA A 105 11.22 14.17 4.72
N GLU A 106 10.30 13.21 4.84
CA GLU A 106 10.31 12.17 5.87
C GLU A 106 11.58 11.32 5.78
N LEU A 107 11.91 10.78 4.60
CA LEU A 107 13.13 10.00 4.39
C LEU A 107 14.40 10.80 4.69
N GLN A 108 14.44 12.09 4.37
CA GLN A 108 15.56 12.97 4.73
C GLN A 108 15.69 13.20 6.23
N GLN A 109 14.58 13.17 6.97
CA GLN A 109 14.61 13.22 8.42
C GLN A 109 15.13 11.90 9.01
N ASP A 110 14.67 10.76 8.48
CA ASP A 110 15.12 9.44 8.92
C ASP A 110 16.61 9.20 8.63
N ILE A 111 17.08 9.62 7.44
CA ILE A 111 18.51 9.55 7.12
C ILE A 111 19.33 10.36 8.12
N ARG A 112 18.85 11.56 8.50
CA ARG A 112 19.55 12.40 9.49
C ARG A 112 19.56 11.76 10.87
N SER A 113 18.44 11.19 11.31
CA SER A 113 18.37 10.54 12.63
C SER A 113 19.27 9.30 12.68
N GLU A 114 19.27 8.47 11.64
CA GLU A 114 20.13 7.29 11.54
C GLU A 114 21.61 7.66 11.42
N GLN A 115 21.95 8.74 10.69
CA GLN A 115 23.32 9.25 10.65
C GLN A 115 23.80 9.73 12.04
N MET A 116 22.93 10.42 12.80
CA MET A 116 23.26 10.81 14.18
C MET A 116 23.45 9.58 15.08
N ARG A 117 22.59 8.57 14.96
CA ARG A 117 22.67 7.32 15.71
C ARG A 117 23.94 6.54 15.40
N LEU A 118 24.31 6.45 14.11
CA LEU A 118 25.56 5.84 13.65
C LEU A 118 26.78 6.57 14.23
N THR A 119 26.78 7.89 14.16
CA THR A 119 27.88 8.73 14.70
C THR A 119 28.00 8.57 16.22
N ALA A 120 26.88 8.55 16.94
CA ALA A 120 26.87 8.32 18.38
C ALA A 120 27.41 6.92 18.74
N ALA A 121 27.01 5.88 18.00
CA ALA A 121 27.51 4.52 18.17
C ALA A 121 29.02 4.44 17.90
N GLN A 122 29.51 5.02 16.80
CA GLN A 122 30.93 5.08 16.47
C GLN A 122 31.74 5.78 17.58
N ASN A 123 31.25 6.92 18.08
CA ASN A 123 31.89 7.63 19.18
C ASN A 123 31.89 6.81 20.48
N ALA A 124 30.79 6.11 20.79
CA ALA A 124 30.72 5.21 21.95
C ALA A 124 31.70 4.04 21.82
N THR A 125 31.82 3.42 20.64
CA THR A 125 32.80 2.36 20.38
C THR A 125 34.23 2.88 20.49
N ALA A 126 34.53 4.05 19.91
CA ALA A 126 35.85 4.66 20.02
C ALA A 126 36.21 4.97 21.48
N ALA A 127 35.26 5.50 22.26
CA ALA A 127 35.43 5.75 23.68
C ALA A 127 35.65 4.44 24.47
N TYR A 128 34.92 3.37 24.14
CA TYR A 128 35.09 2.06 24.78
C TYR A 128 36.48 1.46 24.48
N VAL A 129 36.92 1.51 23.22
CA VAL A 129 38.27 1.08 22.82
C VAL A 129 39.34 1.92 23.53
N GLY A 130 39.12 3.23 23.69
CA GLY A 130 39.99 4.11 24.46
C GLY A 130 40.11 3.66 25.93
N LYS A 131 38.98 3.45 26.60
CA LYS A 131 38.93 2.95 27.98
C LYS A 131 39.63 1.59 28.14
N LEU A 132 39.46 0.68 27.19
CA LEU A 132 40.15 -0.62 27.17
C LEU A 132 41.66 -0.46 27.08
N LYS A 133 42.15 0.43 26.20
CA LYS A 133 43.57 0.73 26.09
C LYS A 133 44.12 1.32 27.38
N GLU A 134 43.42 2.27 27.98
CA GLU A 134 43.81 2.85 29.29
C GLU A 134 43.85 1.80 30.39
N LEU A 135 42.87 0.90 30.43
CA LEU A 135 42.84 -0.21 31.40
C LEU A 135 44.05 -1.13 31.24
N TYR A 136 44.36 -1.54 30.00
CA TYR A 136 45.55 -2.37 29.74
C TYR A 136 46.86 -1.63 30.06
N GLN A 137 46.94 -0.33 29.77
CA GLN A 137 48.10 0.48 30.13
C GLN A 137 48.28 0.51 31.65
N HIS A 138 47.19 0.71 32.39
CA HIS A 138 47.18 0.69 33.85
C HIS A 138 47.59 -0.68 34.42
N GLU A 139 47.07 -1.79 33.88
CA GLU A 139 47.51 -3.14 34.25
C GLU A 139 48.99 -3.36 33.97
N MET A 140 49.50 -2.89 32.83
CA MET A 140 50.90 -3.03 32.46
C MET A 140 51.80 -2.17 33.36
N ASP A 141 51.38 -0.96 33.70
CA ASP A 141 52.08 -0.09 34.66
C ASP A 141 52.06 -0.69 36.08
N TYR A 142 50.97 -1.36 36.48
CA TYR A 142 50.88 -2.10 37.72
C TYR A 142 51.86 -3.28 37.75
N LEU A 143 51.93 -4.09 36.68
CA LEU A 143 52.91 -5.18 36.55
C LEU A 143 54.36 -4.66 36.60
N ASN A 144 54.64 -3.54 35.92
CA ASN A 144 55.95 -2.86 36.01
C ASN A 144 56.22 -2.29 37.41
N GLY A 145 55.18 -1.92 38.17
CA GLY A 145 55.27 -1.54 39.57
C GLY A 145 55.55 -2.72 40.49
N LEU A 146 55.02 -3.91 40.18
CA LEU A 146 55.29 -5.14 40.94
C LEU A 146 56.77 -5.52 40.91
N SER A 147 57.50 -5.23 39.83
CA SER A 147 58.95 -5.44 39.80
C SER A 147 59.72 -4.56 40.78
N LYS A 148 59.11 -3.46 41.27
CA LYS A 148 59.66 -2.62 42.35
C LYS A 148 59.25 -3.09 43.75
N LEU A 149 58.18 -3.89 43.85
CA LEU A 149 57.70 -4.53 45.08
C LEU A 149 58.29 -5.94 45.26
N SER A 150 58.80 -6.55 44.19
CA SER A 150 59.65 -7.73 44.27
C SER A 150 61.04 -7.28 44.71
N ALA A 151 61.39 -7.62 45.95
CA ALA A 151 62.74 -7.44 46.46
C ALA A 151 63.75 -8.07 45.47
N PRO A 152 64.93 -7.45 45.24
CA PRO A 152 65.99 -8.18 44.56
C PRO A 152 66.17 -9.48 45.32
N ALA A 153 66.18 -10.61 44.60
CA ALA A 153 66.54 -11.88 45.19
C ALA A 153 67.96 -11.71 45.75
N GLU A 154 68.05 -11.39 47.04
CA GLU A 154 69.28 -11.61 47.78
C GLU A 154 69.61 -13.09 47.59
N PRO A 155 70.86 -13.42 47.22
CA PRO A 155 71.25 -14.82 47.14
C PRO A 155 71.02 -15.39 48.53
N VAL A 156 70.00 -16.23 48.65
CA VAL A 156 69.75 -17.00 49.87
C VAL A 156 70.94 -17.93 49.95
N VAL A 157 71.96 -17.49 50.71
CA VAL A 157 73.04 -18.36 51.15
C VAL A 157 72.33 -19.54 51.79
N ASP A 158 72.62 -20.73 51.28
CA ASP A 158 72.03 -22.00 51.69
C ASP A 158 72.39 -22.26 53.17
N GLN A 159 71.65 -21.63 54.08
CA GLN A 159 71.77 -21.81 55.53
C GLN A 159 71.40 -23.25 55.92
N VAL A 160 70.68 -23.95 55.05
CA VAL A 160 70.34 -25.37 55.20
C VAL A 160 71.58 -26.25 54.97
N ALA A 161 72.45 -25.91 54.01
CA ALA A 161 73.74 -26.57 53.82
C ALA A 161 74.73 -26.31 54.97
N SER A 162 74.76 -25.08 55.51
CA SER A 162 75.59 -24.74 56.68
C SER A 162 75.09 -25.44 57.96
N ALA A 163 73.78 -25.44 58.20
CA ALA A 163 73.19 -26.12 59.35
C ALA A 163 73.34 -27.65 59.24
N ALA A 164 73.26 -28.22 58.03
CA ALA A 164 73.54 -29.65 57.82
C ALA A 164 75.00 -30.02 58.12
N GLN A 165 75.96 -29.14 57.81
CA GLN A 165 77.37 -29.32 58.18
C GLN A 165 77.59 -29.20 59.69
N ASP A 166 76.96 -28.23 60.36
CA ASP A 166 77.08 -28.03 61.81
C ASP A 166 76.40 -29.15 62.61
N ILE A 167 75.25 -29.65 62.13
CA ILE A 167 74.57 -30.83 62.70
C ILE A 167 75.44 -32.07 62.50
N SER A 168 76.03 -32.26 61.32
CA SER A 168 76.93 -33.40 61.06
C SER A 168 78.14 -33.40 61.99
N GLN A 169 78.80 -32.24 62.20
CA GLN A 169 79.91 -32.10 63.13
C GLN A 169 79.51 -32.28 64.60
N SER A 170 78.27 -31.92 64.96
CA SER A 170 77.74 -32.09 66.32
C SER A 170 77.33 -33.54 66.60
N VAL A 171 76.77 -34.25 65.61
CA VAL A 171 76.40 -35.67 65.68
C VAL A 171 77.66 -36.55 65.77
N GLU A 172 78.72 -36.24 65.03
CA GLU A 172 79.99 -36.98 65.10
C GLU A 172 80.68 -36.84 66.47
N LYS A 173 80.42 -35.74 67.18
CA LYS A 173 80.93 -35.47 68.53
C LYS A 173 80.06 -36.03 69.66
N LEU A 174 78.78 -36.32 69.40
CA LEU A 174 77.81 -36.84 70.38
C LEU A 174 77.58 -38.35 70.27
N VAL A 175 78.04 -39.02 69.20
CA VAL A 175 77.94 -40.48 69.01
C VAL A 175 79.09 -41.26 69.70
N ALA A 176 79.97 -40.58 70.44
CA ALA A 176 81.05 -41.19 71.25
C ALA A 176 80.72 -41.39 72.75
N GLY A 177 79.44 -41.40 73.14
CA GLY A 177 79.05 -41.67 74.53
C GLY A 177 77.55 -41.95 74.70
N GLU A 178 77.23 -43.25 74.74
CA GLU A 178 76.03 -43.91 75.30
C GLU A 178 74.60 -43.53 74.79
N ALA A 179 73.88 -44.61 74.44
CA ALA A 179 72.44 -44.70 74.14
C ALA A 179 71.62 -44.84 75.46
N PRO A 180 70.29 -45.15 75.49
CA PRO A 180 69.23 -45.21 74.45
C PRO A 180 67.89 -44.52 74.90
N GLU A 181 66.78 -44.87 74.23
CA GLU A 181 65.34 -44.75 74.64
C GLU A 181 64.66 -43.38 74.39
N GLU A 182 63.37 -43.24 74.07
CA GLU A 182 62.24 -44.10 73.69
C GLU A 182 61.15 -43.15 73.12
N ASP A 183 60.20 -43.71 72.38
CA ASP A 183 58.79 -43.31 72.21
C ASP A 183 58.36 -41.90 71.74
N ALA A 184 57.66 -41.84 70.59
CA ALA A 184 56.18 -41.86 70.58
C ALA A 184 55.61 -41.47 69.19
N GLU A 185 54.74 -42.36 68.69
CA GLU A 185 53.76 -42.19 67.61
C GLU A 185 52.78 -41.03 67.90
N ASP A 186 52.41 -40.18 66.94
CA ASP A 186 51.51 -40.33 65.79
C ASP A 186 50.01 -40.05 66.08
N THR A 187 49.44 -39.21 65.21
CA THR A 187 48.03 -38.85 64.95
C THR A 187 47.21 -38.07 65.99
N VAL A 188 46.75 -36.90 65.57
CA VAL A 188 45.49 -36.28 66.03
C VAL A 188 44.57 -36.04 64.83
N ASP A 189 43.48 -36.80 64.84
CA ASP A 189 42.26 -36.72 64.04
C ASP A 189 41.42 -35.48 64.41
N LEU A 190 40.94 -34.74 63.42
CA LEU A 190 39.75 -33.87 63.54
C LEU A 190 39.04 -33.78 62.18
N GLY A 191 37.90 -34.47 62.10
CA GLY A 191 37.04 -34.54 60.92
C GLY A 191 36.26 -33.28 60.55
N GLY A 192 35.46 -33.41 59.49
CA GLY A 192 34.49 -32.41 59.07
C GLY A 192 34.00 -32.65 57.65
N GLY A 193 32.96 -33.48 57.50
CA GLY A 193 32.25 -33.62 56.24
C GLY A 193 31.53 -32.33 55.84
N ALA A 194 31.72 -31.90 54.59
CA ALA A 194 30.86 -30.92 53.94
C ALA A 194 30.46 -31.45 52.56
N LYS A 195 29.16 -31.67 52.40
CA LYS A 195 28.51 -32.06 51.15
C LYS A 195 28.68 -30.96 50.10
N GLU A 196 29.07 -31.38 48.90
CA GLU A 196 28.88 -30.62 47.67
C GLU A 196 27.40 -30.26 47.51
N LYS A 197 27.13 -28.98 47.21
CA LYS A 197 25.95 -28.58 46.46
C LYS A 197 26.41 -27.86 45.20
N ASP A 198 26.18 -28.58 44.10
CA ASP A 198 26.20 -28.11 42.73
C ASP A 198 25.28 -26.89 42.55
N GLY A 199 25.79 -25.86 41.88
CA GLY A 199 25.07 -24.63 41.60
C GLY A 199 26.01 -23.53 41.15
N GLY A 200 26.77 -23.77 40.09
CA GLY A 200 27.73 -22.81 39.55
C GLY A 200 27.06 -21.58 38.90
N LEU A 201 27.84 -20.51 38.81
CA LEU A 201 27.54 -19.17 38.26
C LEU A 201 26.76 -19.14 36.91
N TYR A 202 26.79 -20.22 36.15
CA TYR A 202 26.09 -20.38 34.88
C TYR A 202 24.56 -20.53 35.01
N ALA A 203 24.08 -21.06 36.14
CA ALA A 203 22.64 -21.18 36.39
C ALA A 203 21.98 -19.81 36.63
N GLU A 204 22.70 -18.91 37.31
CA GLU A 204 22.23 -17.56 37.64
C GLU A 204 22.14 -16.64 36.40
N LEU A 205 23.02 -16.84 35.41
CA LEU A 205 22.99 -16.11 34.13
C LEU A 205 21.80 -16.53 33.23
N LEU A 206 21.37 -17.78 33.31
CA LEU A 206 20.24 -18.29 32.53
C LEU A 206 18.89 -17.78 33.06
N GLU A 207 18.76 -17.63 34.39
CA GLU A 207 17.56 -17.04 35.01
C GLU A 207 17.43 -15.54 34.73
N LEU A 208 18.55 -14.81 34.65
CA LEU A 208 18.54 -13.39 34.28
C LEU A 208 18.14 -13.14 32.81
N SER A 209 18.38 -14.11 31.92
CA SER A 209 17.96 -14.00 30.51
C SER A 209 16.46 -14.25 30.28
N ARG A 210 15.78 -14.92 31.22
CA ARG A 210 14.33 -15.18 31.16
C ARG A 210 13.49 -14.07 31.77
N SER A 211 14.09 -13.16 32.55
CA SER A 211 13.36 -12.08 33.22
C SER A 211 13.20 -10.80 32.39
N HIS A 212 13.58 -10.80 31.11
CA HIS A 212 13.41 -9.67 30.18
C HIS A 212 12.83 -10.12 28.82
N SER A 213 11.67 -10.77 28.84
CA SER A 213 10.75 -10.71 27.69
C SER A 213 9.85 -9.49 27.84
N PRO A 214 9.77 -8.58 26.85
CA PRO A 214 8.69 -7.60 26.80
C PRO A 214 7.37 -8.32 26.55
N GLU A 215 6.31 -7.83 27.20
CA GLU A 215 4.93 -8.24 27.03
C GLU A 215 4.58 -8.44 25.54
N GLU A 216 4.08 -9.62 25.20
CA GLU A 216 3.36 -9.86 23.95
C GLU A 216 2.10 -8.98 23.96
N ALA A 217 2.15 -7.88 23.22
CA ALA A 217 0.97 -7.16 22.81
C ALA A 217 0.14 -8.09 21.91
N GLU A 218 -1.13 -8.27 22.24
CA GLU A 218 -2.12 -8.97 21.42
C GLU A 218 -2.09 -8.44 19.97
N GLU A 219 -1.67 -9.28 19.03
CA GLU A 219 -1.91 -9.04 17.61
C GLU A 219 -3.41 -9.23 17.31
N PRO A 220 -4.10 -8.28 16.66
CA PRO A 220 -5.41 -8.57 16.11
C PRO A 220 -5.22 -9.49 14.90
N THR A 221 -5.49 -10.78 15.08
CA THR A 221 -5.61 -11.73 13.98
C THR A 221 -6.93 -11.47 13.24
N GLU A 222 -6.95 -10.44 12.39
CA GLU A 222 -8.00 -10.33 11.38
C GLU A 222 -7.82 -11.45 10.34
N PRO A 223 -8.88 -12.15 9.92
CA PRO A 223 -8.78 -13.17 8.89
C PRO A 223 -8.41 -12.49 7.57
N THR A 224 -7.22 -12.80 7.05
CA THR A 224 -6.84 -12.48 5.67
C THR A 224 -7.97 -12.93 4.74
N ARG A 225 -8.57 -11.97 4.05
CA ARG A 225 -9.64 -12.10 3.06
C ARG A 225 -9.30 -13.26 2.11
N ARG A 226 -9.86 -14.45 2.34
CA ARG A 226 -9.84 -15.54 1.34
C ARG A 226 -10.61 -15.03 0.14
N ILE A 227 -9.93 -14.87 -0.98
CA ILE A 227 -10.57 -14.62 -2.26
C ILE A 227 -11.12 -15.97 -2.72
N ASP A 228 -12.45 -16.13 -2.70
CA ASP A 228 -13.13 -17.29 -3.28
C ASP A 228 -13.08 -17.21 -4.81
N PHE A 229 -12.42 -18.18 -5.43
CA PHE A 229 -12.27 -18.28 -6.89
C PHE A 229 -13.42 -19.03 -7.57
N ASP A 230 -14.35 -19.61 -6.80
CA ASP A 230 -15.44 -20.45 -7.32
C ASP A 230 -16.45 -19.70 -8.19
N HIS A 231 -16.45 -18.37 -8.19
CA HIS A 231 -17.40 -17.55 -8.95
C HIS A 231 -16.74 -16.47 -9.82
N LEU A 232 -15.45 -16.63 -10.16
CA LEU A 232 -14.76 -15.69 -11.02
C LEU A 232 -15.10 -15.97 -12.50
N GLN A 233 -16.15 -15.32 -13.00
CA GLN A 233 -16.54 -15.39 -14.40
C GLN A 233 -15.54 -14.59 -15.26
N PHE A 234 -14.54 -15.28 -15.80
CA PHE A 234 -13.71 -14.69 -16.84
C PHE A 234 -14.53 -14.58 -18.14
N GLY A 235 -14.30 -13.50 -18.89
CA GLY A 235 -14.98 -13.23 -20.17
C GLY A 235 -14.89 -14.41 -21.14
N LYS A 236 -15.78 -14.40 -22.15
CA LYS A 236 -16.19 -15.52 -23.04
C LYS A 236 -15.12 -16.44 -23.65
N ASP A 237 -13.83 -16.17 -23.48
CA ASP A 237 -12.74 -16.86 -24.17
C ASP A 237 -11.68 -17.48 -23.23
N TYR A 238 -11.99 -17.72 -21.94
CA TYR A 238 -11.04 -18.36 -21.01
C TYR A 238 -11.34 -19.86 -20.83
N GLU A 239 -10.68 -20.72 -21.63
CA GLU A 239 -10.69 -22.17 -21.45
C GLU A 239 -9.50 -22.60 -20.56
N ILE A 240 -9.80 -23.25 -19.44
CA ILE A 240 -8.79 -23.92 -18.59
C ILE A 240 -8.68 -25.36 -19.10
N LYS A 241 -7.49 -25.75 -19.60
CA LYS A 241 -7.17 -27.14 -19.95
C LYS A 241 -6.84 -27.98 -18.72
#